data_AF-A0A1Q3H548-F1
#
_entry.id   AF-A0A1Q3H548-F1
#
_cell.length_a   1.000
_cell.length_b   1.000
_cell.length_c   1.000
_cell.angle_alpha   90.00
_cell.angle_beta   90.00
_cell.angle_gamma   90.00
#
_symmetry.space_group_name_H-M   'P 1'
#
loop_
_entity.id
_entity.type
_entity.pdbx_description
1 polymer ?
#
loop_
_entity_poly.entity_id
_entity_poly.type
_entity_poly.pdbx_seq_one_letter_code
_entity_poly.pdbx_strand_id
1 'polypeptide(L)'
;MGIPEMAMPFYSDIIKRRKVVIVAPDYRLSQKNPFPAGFNDCYDVLLWMRDNAEELNIDPDNFIIAGHSAGGGMTAAITLKVRDTKDVKLAFQMPIYPMLDHRMITASSKMLGSTMWDANINAFAWNLYLRNLEGPVTAYASPALNEDYRDFPPTISFVGDLEPFYDENIAYIEALKSAAVPVEFKVFKGAYHGFEVGSPKTAIGKEANKFQLDAFEKFYDQYIQ
;
A
#
# COMPACT_ATOMS: atom_id res chain seq x y z
N MET A 1 -11.57 -3.53 9.11
CA MET A 1 -11.30 -2.85 10.40
C MET A 1 -10.06 -2.00 10.22
N GLY A 2 -9.93 -0.93 10.99
CA GLY A 2 -8.83 0.03 10.90
C GLY A 2 -9.37 1.43 11.07
N ILE A 3 -8.61 2.27 11.77
CA ILE A 3 -8.84 3.72 11.88
C ILE A 3 -7.48 4.41 11.69
N PRO A 4 -7.44 5.68 11.21
CA PRO A 4 -6.19 6.40 10.97
C PRO A 4 -5.23 6.41 12.16
N GLU A 5 -5.74 6.49 13.39
CA GLU A 5 -4.96 6.59 14.64
C GLU A 5 -4.05 5.38 14.87
N MET A 6 -4.40 4.21 14.33
CA MET A 6 -3.58 3.00 14.47
C MET A 6 -2.19 3.16 13.83
N ALA A 7 -2.04 4.04 12.84
CA ALA A 7 -0.77 4.32 12.17
C ALA A 7 -0.09 5.63 12.65
N MET A 8 -0.59 6.25 13.73
CA MET A 8 0.03 7.45 14.33
C MET A 8 1.54 7.34 14.60
N PRO A 9 2.08 6.21 15.11
CA PRO A 9 3.52 6.08 15.30
C PRO A 9 4.30 6.23 13.98
N PHE A 10 3.80 5.63 12.89
CA PHE A 10 4.39 5.75 11.56
C PHE A 10 4.32 7.20 11.07
N TYR A 11 3.17 7.87 11.19
CA TYR A 11 3.04 9.28 10.80
C TYR A 11 4.03 10.17 11.56
N SER A 12 4.13 9.97 12.88
CA SER A 12 5.05 10.71 13.75
C SER A 12 6.51 10.52 13.33
N ASP A 13 6.90 9.31 12.92
CA ASP A 13 8.26 9.05 12.49
C ASP A 13 8.54 9.63 11.10
N ILE A 14 7.58 9.61 10.17
CA ILE A 14 7.70 10.26 8.86
C ILE A 14 7.92 11.77 9.00
N ILE A 15 7.08 12.48 9.77
CA ILE A 15 7.20 13.93 9.93
C ILE A 15 8.47 14.37 10.69
N LYS A 16 9.07 13.48 11.50
CA LYS A 16 10.39 13.74 12.12
C LYS A 16 11.53 13.64 11.12
N ARG A 17 11.36 12.89 10.03
CA ARG A 17 12.39 12.70 9.00
C ARG A 17 12.37 13.85 8.00
N ARG A 18 11.20 14.18 7.45
CA ARG A 18 11.06 15.23 6.43
C ARG A 18 9.79 16.04 6.66
N LYS A 19 9.79 17.27 6.13
CA LYS A 19 8.63 18.17 6.22
C LYS A 19 7.58 17.74 5.22
N VAL A 20 6.57 17.03 5.71
CA VAL A 20 5.41 16.62 4.92
C VAL A 20 4.13 16.92 5.67
N VAL A 21 3.06 17.17 4.91
CA VAL A 21 1.69 17.13 5.41
C VAL A 21 1.17 15.72 5.18
N ILE A 22 0.65 15.08 6.23
CA ILE A 22 0.03 13.76 6.14
C ILE A 22 -1.47 13.93 6.27
N VAL A 23 -2.19 13.47 5.25
CA VAL A 23 -3.65 13.31 5.29
C VAL A 23 -3.94 11.82 5.30
N ALA A 24 -4.61 11.35 6.35
CA ALA A 24 -4.95 9.94 6.54
C ALA A 24 -6.49 9.79 6.48
N PRO A 25 -7.05 9.35 5.35
CA PRO A 25 -8.50 9.22 5.20
C PRO A 25 -9.09 8.20 6.17
N ASP A 26 -10.12 8.58 6.93
CA ASP A 26 -11.00 7.62 7.62
C ASP A 26 -12.03 7.04 6.63
N TYR A 27 -11.52 6.31 5.65
CA TYR A 27 -12.32 5.84 4.52
C TYR A 27 -13.36 4.80 4.93
N ARG A 28 -14.45 4.71 4.16
CA ARG A 28 -15.52 3.75 4.40
C ARG A 28 -14.99 2.31 4.32
N LEU A 29 -15.19 1.57 5.41
CA LEU A 29 -14.71 0.20 5.54
C LEU A 29 -15.62 -0.83 4.86
N SER A 30 -14.99 -1.88 4.32
CA SER A 30 -15.64 -2.96 3.57
C SER A 30 -16.77 -3.64 4.34
N GLN A 31 -16.72 -3.72 5.67
CA GLN A 31 -17.78 -4.32 6.49
C GLN A 31 -19.15 -3.69 6.20
N LYS A 32 -19.21 -2.38 6.00
CA LYS A 32 -20.46 -1.66 5.70
C LYS A 32 -20.57 -1.28 4.23
N ASN A 33 -19.44 -0.90 3.62
CA ASN A 33 -19.40 -0.34 2.28
C ASN A 33 -18.36 -1.11 1.44
N PRO A 34 -18.76 -2.10 0.63
CA PRO A 34 -17.82 -2.86 -0.21
C PRO A 34 -17.18 -1.96 -1.29
N PHE A 35 -16.23 -2.51 -2.03
CA PHE A 35 -15.65 -1.86 -3.20
C PHE A 35 -16.76 -1.34 -4.14
N PRO A 36 -16.64 -0.10 -4.66
CA PRO A 36 -15.47 0.79 -4.61
C PRO A 36 -15.50 1.86 -3.52
N ALA A 37 -16.29 1.71 -2.44
CA ALA A 37 -16.51 2.82 -1.50
C ALA A 37 -15.23 3.42 -0.89
N GLY A 38 -14.42 2.60 -0.20
CA GLY A 38 -13.16 3.08 0.38
C GLY A 38 -12.09 3.46 -0.65
N PHE A 39 -12.12 2.83 -1.83
CA PHE A 39 -11.25 3.19 -2.95
C PHE A 39 -11.56 4.61 -3.46
N ASN A 40 -12.84 4.91 -3.68
CA ASN A 40 -13.28 6.24 -4.08
C ASN A 40 -12.96 7.27 -3.00
N ASP A 41 -13.22 6.97 -1.72
CA ASP A 41 -12.92 7.92 -0.64
C ASP A 41 -11.44 8.33 -0.62
N CYS A 42 -10.53 7.36 -0.73
CA CYS A 42 -9.10 7.64 -0.75
C CYS A 42 -8.66 8.38 -2.04
N TYR A 43 -9.24 8.05 -3.18
CA TYR A 43 -8.97 8.76 -4.44
C TYR A 43 -9.47 10.20 -4.40
N ASP A 44 -10.69 10.41 -3.90
CA ASP A 44 -11.31 11.72 -3.74
C ASP A 44 -10.51 12.59 -2.77
N VAL A 45 -9.93 12.02 -1.70
CA VAL A 45 -9.01 12.77 -0.82
C VAL A 45 -7.77 13.22 -1.57
N LEU A 46 -7.18 12.38 -2.44
CA LEU A 46 -6.02 12.77 -3.23
C LEU A 46 -6.34 13.94 -4.18
N LEU A 47 -7.51 13.90 -4.84
CA LEU A 47 -7.99 15.00 -5.68
C LEU A 47 -8.28 16.26 -4.85
N TRP A 48 -8.90 16.10 -3.68
CA TRP A 48 -9.17 17.19 -2.75
C TRP A 48 -7.87 17.86 -2.29
N MET A 49 -6.83 17.10 -1.95
CA MET A 49 -5.54 17.67 -1.58
C MET A 49 -4.91 18.48 -2.71
N ARG A 50 -4.97 17.98 -3.97
CA ARG A 50 -4.53 18.73 -5.15
C ARG A 50 -5.29 20.05 -5.29
N ASP A 51 -6.62 19.99 -5.18
CA ASP A 51 -7.49 21.16 -5.39
C ASP A 51 -7.40 22.18 -4.25
N ASN A 52 -6.89 21.79 -3.08
CA ASN A 52 -6.73 22.64 -1.90
C ASN A 52 -5.25 22.84 -1.50
N ALA A 53 -4.32 22.66 -2.45
CA ALA A 53 -2.89 22.68 -2.16
C ALA A 53 -2.40 24.00 -1.54
N GLU A 54 -2.97 25.14 -1.97
CA GLU A 54 -2.66 26.46 -1.40
C GLU A 54 -3.07 26.57 0.07
N GLU A 55 -4.29 26.15 0.42
CA GLU A 55 -4.78 26.17 1.81
C GLU A 55 -3.98 25.22 2.71
N LEU A 56 -3.59 24.06 2.17
CA LEU A 56 -2.78 23.07 2.87
C LEU A 56 -1.29 23.43 2.92
N ASN A 57 -0.86 24.46 2.20
CA ASN A 57 0.55 24.84 2.02
C ASN A 57 1.42 23.64 1.59
N ILE A 58 0.96 22.94 0.55
CA ILE A 58 1.66 21.80 -0.08
C ILE A 58 1.91 22.05 -1.56
N ASP A 59 2.82 21.28 -2.14
CA ASP A 59 3.08 21.26 -3.57
C ASP A 59 2.05 20.36 -4.29
N PRO A 60 1.24 20.88 -5.24
CA PRO A 60 0.24 20.10 -5.97
C PRO A 60 0.82 19.11 -6.99
N ASP A 61 2.13 19.09 -7.24
CA ASP A 61 2.78 18.23 -8.23
C ASP A 61 3.68 17.14 -7.63
N ASN A 62 3.73 17.04 -6.29
CA ASN A 62 4.67 16.18 -5.58
C ASN A 62 3.99 15.37 -4.46
N PHE A 63 3.01 14.55 -4.84
CA PHE A 63 2.29 13.69 -3.89
C PHE A 63 3.01 12.38 -3.60
N ILE A 64 2.91 11.91 -2.35
CA ILE A 64 3.36 10.60 -1.92
C ILE A 64 2.13 9.82 -1.44
N ILE A 65 2.00 8.56 -1.87
CA ILE A 65 0.93 7.68 -1.42
C ILE A 65 1.53 6.47 -0.69
N ALA A 66 0.99 6.15 0.48
CA ALA A 66 1.52 5.08 1.34
C ALA A 66 0.39 4.32 2.03
N GLY A 67 0.64 3.05 2.34
CA GLY A 67 -0.31 2.21 3.04
C GLY A 67 0.25 0.82 3.34
N HIS A 68 -0.28 0.20 4.39
CA HIS A 68 0.16 -1.10 4.87
C HIS A 68 -0.94 -2.15 4.67
N SER A 69 -0.59 -3.38 4.28
CA SER A 69 -1.54 -4.51 4.15
C SER A 69 -2.66 -4.21 3.15
N ALA A 70 -3.94 -4.24 3.57
CA ALA A 70 -5.06 -3.81 2.75
C ALA A 70 -4.93 -2.33 2.29
N GLY A 71 -4.36 -1.47 3.13
CA GLY A 71 -4.02 -0.09 2.75
C GLY A 71 -2.92 -0.05 1.69
N GLY A 72 -1.96 -0.98 1.72
CA GLY A 72 -0.96 -1.13 0.67
C GLY A 72 -1.56 -1.59 -0.67
N GLY A 73 -2.54 -2.50 -0.61
CA GLY A 73 -3.35 -2.86 -1.79
C GLY A 73 -4.10 -1.65 -2.36
N MET A 74 -4.67 -0.83 -1.48
CA MET A 74 -5.32 0.43 -1.85
C MET A 74 -4.33 1.42 -2.48
N THR A 75 -3.11 1.54 -1.93
CA THR A 75 -2.02 2.35 -2.49
C THR A 75 -1.68 1.92 -3.91
N ALA A 76 -1.53 0.62 -4.18
CA ALA A 76 -1.25 0.11 -5.52
C ALA A 76 -2.43 0.36 -6.48
N ALA A 77 -3.68 0.16 -6.03
CA ALA A 77 -4.88 0.40 -6.82
C ALA A 77 -5.05 1.88 -7.21
N ILE A 78 -4.86 2.79 -6.26
CA ILE A 78 -4.95 4.24 -6.51
C ILE A 78 -3.79 4.70 -7.39
N THR A 79 -2.59 4.17 -7.19
CA THR A 79 -1.45 4.47 -8.07
C THR A 79 -1.75 4.10 -9.51
N LEU A 80 -2.34 2.92 -9.74
CA LEU A 80 -2.81 2.51 -11.06
C LEU A 80 -3.84 3.49 -11.64
N LYS A 81 -4.82 3.90 -10.83
CA LYS A 81 -5.84 4.87 -11.25
C LYS A 81 -5.24 6.21 -11.63
N VAL A 82 -4.32 6.73 -10.81
CA VAL A 82 -3.61 7.99 -11.05
C VAL A 82 -2.78 7.93 -12.33
N ARG A 83 -2.11 6.81 -12.61
CA ARG A 83 -1.41 6.62 -13.88
C ARG A 83 -2.37 6.74 -15.07
N ASP A 84 -3.51 6.06 -14.99
CA ASP A 84 -4.48 5.99 -16.09
C ASP A 84 -5.14 7.33 -16.39
N THR A 85 -5.49 8.09 -15.34
CA THR A 85 -6.19 9.36 -15.47
C THR A 85 -5.26 10.55 -15.61
N LYS A 86 -4.05 10.46 -15.04
CA LYS A 86 -3.08 11.56 -14.90
C LYS A 86 -3.64 12.76 -14.13
N ASP A 87 -4.62 12.54 -13.26
CA ASP A 87 -5.26 13.61 -12.48
C ASP A 87 -4.29 14.23 -11.46
N VAL A 88 -3.32 13.46 -10.97
CA VAL A 88 -2.35 13.85 -9.95
C VAL A 88 -0.99 13.28 -10.32
N LYS A 89 0.10 13.94 -9.92
CA LYS A 89 1.46 13.41 -10.06
C LYS A 89 1.95 12.82 -8.75
N LEU A 90 2.27 11.53 -8.76
CA LEU A 90 2.90 10.83 -7.63
C LEU A 90 4.43 10.87 -7.79
N ALA A 91 5.11 11.40 -6.80
CA ALA A 91 6.58 11.38 -6.72
C ALA A 91 7.09 9.96 -6.43
N PHE A 92 6.43 9.24 -5.53
CA PHE A 92 6.65 7.81 -5.27
C PHE A 92 5.46 7.19 -4.51
N GLN A 93 5.41 5.86 -4.49
CA GLN A 93 4.43 5.08 -3.74
C GLN A 93 5.12 4.18 -2.69
N MET A 94 4.41 3.90 -1.60
CA MET A 94 4.83 2.99 -0.54
C MET A 94 3.75 1.95 -0.21
N PRO A 95 3.43 1.02 -1.13
CA PRO A 95 2.58 -0.12 -0.83
C PRO A 95 3.37 -1.12 0.03
N ILE A 96 3.18 -1.10 1.34
CA ILE A 96 3.91 -1.95 2.29
C ILE A 96 3.16 -3.28 2.51
N TYR A 97 3.84 -4.41 2.24
CA TYR A 97 3.29 -5.78 2.18
C TYR A 97 1.84 -5.86 1.65
N PRO A 98 1.54 -5.22 0.50
CA PRO A 98 0.19 -5.04 0.01
C PRO A 98 -0.57 -6.35 -0.22
N MET A 99 -1.87 -6.32 0.06
CA MET A 99 -2.84 -7.33 -0.36
C MET A 99 -3.27 -7.05 -1.82
N LEU A 100 -2.92 -7.93 -2.77
CA LEU A 100 -2.95 -7.63 -4.21
C LEU A 100 -3.86 -8.54 -5.05
N ASP A 101 -3.94 -9.83 -4.73
CA ASP A 101 -4.64 -10.81 -5.56
C ASP A 101 -5.85 -11.47 -4.87
N HIS A 102 -7.04 -11.10 -5.31
CA HIS A 102 -8.30 -11.68 -4.82
C HIS A 102 -8.48 -13.17 -5.14
N ARG A 103 -7.74 -13.69 -6.12
CA ARG A 103 -7.87 -15.08 -6.58
C ARG A 103 -7.23 -16.08 -5.62
N MET A 104 -6.29 -15.64 -4.79
CA MET A 104 -5.56 -16.47 -3.82
C MET A 104 -4.96 -17.75 -4.45
N ILE A 105 -4.32 -17.59 -5.60
CA ILE A 105 -3.84 -18.71 -6.42
C ILE A 105 -2.43 -19.21 -6.04
N THR A 106 -1.66 -18.43 -5.28
CA THR A 106 -0.25 -18.72 -4.98
C THR A 106 -0.09 -19.77 -3.89
N ALA A 107 1.16 -20.19 -3.63
CA ALA A 107 1.46 -21.12 -2.54
C ALA A 107 1.35 -20.38 -1.20
N SER A 108 1.91 -19.18 -1.11
CA SER A 108 1.85 -18.34 0.09
C SER A 108 0.41 -18.01 0.47
N SER A 109 -0.46 -17.69 -0.49
CA SER A 109 -1.85 -17.26 -0.22
C SER A 109 -2.72 -18.35 0.40
N LYS A 110 -2.26 -19.61 0.38
CA LYS A 110 -2.93 -20.79 0.95
C LYS A 110 -2.39 -21.19 2.32
N MET A 111 -1.42 -20.44 2.87
CA MET A 111 -0.86 -20.72 4.19
C MET A 111 -1.89 -20.53 5.32
N LEU A 112 -1.91 -21.48 6.25
CA LEU A 112 -2.80 -21.49 7.42
C LEU A 112 -2.00 -21.39 8.71
N GLY A 113 -2.61 -20.82 9.75
CA GLY A 113 -2.01 -20.80 11.10
C GLY A 113 -0.92 -19.74 11.32
N SER A 114 -0.76 -18.79 10.40
CA SER A 114 0.10 -17.62 10.58
C SER A 114 -0.41 -16.69 11.69
N THR A 115 0.49 -16.05 12.44
CA THR A 115 0.21 -15.35 13.72
C THR A 115 -0.83 -14.24 13.65
N MET A 116 -0.92 -13.48 12.55
CA MET A 116 -1.86 -12.34 12.44
C MET A 116 -2.80 -12.42 11.24
N TRP A 117 -2.34 -12.99 10.14
CA TRP A 117 -3.11 -13.08 8.90
C TRP A 117 -2.78 -14.40 8.21
N ASP A 118 -3.82 -15.16 7.86
CA ASP A 118 -3.71 -16.44 7.17
C ASP A 118 -4.72 -16.52 6.02
N ALA A 119 -4.75 -17.64 5.30
CA ALA A 119 -5.64 -17.83 4.15
C ALA A 119 -7.14 -17.71 4.50
N ASN A 120 -7.57 -18.12 5.70
CA ASN A 120 -8.98 -18.04 6.07
C ASN A 120 -9.42 -16.59 6.26
N ILE A 121 -8.61 -15.81 6.99
CA ILE A 121 -8.87 -14.39 7.20
C ILE A 121 -8.79 -13.64 5.86
N ASN A 122 -7.84 -14.01 5.01
CA ASN A 122 -7.68 -13.39 3.70
C ASN A 122 -8.89 -13.62 2.79
N ALA A 123 -9.39 -14.85 2.71
CA ALA A 123 -10.57 -15.19 1.91
C ALA A 123 -11.81 -14.46 2.42
N PHE A 124 -11.98 -14.37 3.74
CA PHE A 124 -13.07 -13.61 4.35
C PHE A 124 -12.97 -12.10 4.02
N ALA A 125 -11.76 -11.52 4.10
CA ALA A 125 -11.54 -10.12 3.79
C ALA A 125 -11.83 -9.78 2.32
N TRP A 126 -11.36 -10.60 1.37
CA TRP A 126 -11.69 -10.45 -0.05
C TRP A 126 -13.20 -10.60 -0.30
N ASN A 127 -13.86 -11.57 0.33
CA ASN A 127 -15.30 -11.74 0.22
C ASN A 127 -16.08 -10.51 0.70
N LEU A 128 -15.69 -9.93 1.85
CA LEU A 128 -16.30 -8.70 2.35
C LEU A 128 -16.06 -7.50 1.43
N TYR A 129 -14.85 -7.38 0.87
CA TYR A 129 -14.47 -6.25 0.03
C TYR A 129 -15.17 -6.29 -1.33
N LEU A 130 -15.30 -7.46 -1.94
CA LEU A 130 -15.87 -7.63 -3.27
C LEU A 130 -17.35 -8.05 -3.24
N ARG A 131 -18.00 -8.11 -2.07
CA ARG A 131 -19.42 -8.51 -2.00
C ARG A 131 -20.26 -7.56 -2.85
N ASN A 132 -21.29 -8.14 -3.48
CA ASN A 132 -22.24 -7.42 -4.31
C ASN A 132 -21.61 -6.67 -5.51
N LEU A 133 -20.35 -6.97 -5.86
CA LEU A 133 -19.75 -6.43 -7.07
C LEU A 133 -20.50 -6.97 -8.29
N GLU A 134 -21.04 -6.07 -9.09
CA GLU A 134 -21.62 -6.42 -10.39
C GLU A 134 -20.52 -6.40 -11.47
N GLY A 135 -20.41 -7.49 -12.22
CA GLY A 135 -19.42 -7.61 -13.29
C GLY A 135 -18.04 -8.13 -12.83
N PRO A 136 -17.02 -8.05 -13.70
CA PRO A 136 -15.70 -8.61 -13.43
C PRO A 136 -14.93 -7.78 -12.39
N VAL A 137 -14.11 -8.46 -11.58
CA VAL A 137 -13.14 -7.82 -10.71
C VAL A 137 -12.08 -7.13 -11.58
N THR A 138 -11.87 -5.83 -11.38
CA THR A 138 -10.91 -5.04 -12.14
C THR A 138 -9.60 -4.88 -11.37
N ALA A 139 -8.55 -4.40 -12.05
CA ALA A 139 -7.26 -4.09 -11.42
C ALA A 139 -7.34 -2.95 -10.38
N TYR A 140 -8.39 -2.13 -10.40
CA TYR A 140 -8.65 -1.15 -9.33
C TYR A 140 -9.18 -1.79 -8.03
N ALA A 141 -9.69 -3.02 -8.09
CA ALA A 141 -10.09 -3.77 -6.92
C ALA A 141 -9.02 -4.79 -6.51
N SER A 142 -8.34 -5.41 -7.47
CA SER A 142 -7.28 -6.41 -7.26
C SER A 142 -6.07 -6.07 -8.13
N PRO A 143 -5.09 -5.31 -7.62
CA PRO A 143 -3.98 -4.78 -8.42
C PRO A 143 -3.11 -5.82 -9.13
N ALA A 144 -3.09 -7.07 -8.64
CA ALA A 144 -2.40 -8.17 -9.31
C ALA A 144 -2.99 -8.55 -10.70
N LEU A 145 -4.14 -7.99 -11.07
CA LEU A 145 -4.73 -8.14 -12.40
C LEU A 145 -4.18 -7.14 -13.43
N ASN A 146 -3.37 -6.17 -13.01
CA ASN A 146 -2.73 -5.22 -13.92
C ASN A 146 -1.54 -5.87 -14.62
N GLU A 147 -1.46 -5.72 -15.95
CA GLU A 147 -0.40 -6.33 -16.77
C GLU A 147 0.63 -5.31 -17.29
N ASP A 148 0.36 -4.01 -17.15
CA ASP A 148 1.24 -2.94 -17.62
C ASP A 148 1.69 -2.08 -16.46
N TYR A 149 2.99 -1.98 -16.22
CA TYR A 149 3.56 -1.17 -15.13
C TYR A 149 4.39 0.01 -15.65
N ARG A 150 4.32 0.33 -16.94
CA ARG A 150 4.95 1.54 -17.47
C ARG A 150 4.36 2.78 -16.81
N ASP A 151 5.19 3.80 -16.67
CA ASP A 151 4.85 5.09 -16.06
C ASP A 151 4.36 5.00 -14.60
N PHE A 152 4.61 3.88 -13.92
CA PHE A 152 4.42 3.78 -12.48
C PHE A 152 5.47 4.61 -11.73
N PRO A 153 5.11 5.22 -10.58
CA PRO A 153 6.06 5.99 -9.80
C PRO A 153 7.06 5.07 -9.08
N PRO A 154 8.25 5.60 -8.71
CA PRO A 154 9.20 4.90 -7.84
C PRO A 154 8.50 4.26 -6.64
N THR A 155 8.93 3.06 -6.26
CA THR A 155 8.19 2.23 -5.30
C THR A 155 9.07 1.76 -4.15
N ILE A 156 8.59 1.94 -2.91
CA ILE A 156 9.16 1.33 -1.71
C ILE A 156 8.21 0.26 -1.21
N SER A 157 8.71 -0.92 -0.88
CA SER A 157 7.90 -1.98 -0.28
C SER A 157 8.75 -2.96 0.52
N PHE A 158 8.12 -3.77 1.35
CA PHE A 158 8.72 -4.97 1.93
C PHE A 158 7.65 -5.98 2.26
N VAL A 159 8.05 -7.24 2.46
CA VAL A 159 7.15 -8.33 2.84
C VAL A 159 7.88 -9.35 3.71
N GLY A 160 7.14 -10.03 4.60
CA GLY A 160 7.64 -11.24 5.26
C GLY A 160 7.53 -12.48 4.36
N ASP A 161 8.32 -13.52 4.63
CA ASP A 161 8.19 -14.80 3.91
C ASP A 161 7.29 -15.83 4.61
N LEU A 162 6.80 -15.52 5.82
CA LEU A 162 5.83 -16.34 6.56
C LEU A 162 4.42 -15.73 6.57
N GLU A 163 4.01 -15.13 5.45
CA GLU A 163 2.69 -14.50 5.31
C GLU A 163 2.00 -14.74 3.94
N PRO A 164 0.66 -14.66 3.90
CA PRO A 164 -0.09 -14.99 2.68
C PRO A 164 0.27 -14.15 1.44
N PHE A 165 0.70 -12.91 1.63
CA PHE A 165 0.93 -11.97 0.53
C PHE A 165 2.32 -12.09 -0.10
N TYR A 166 3.19 -12.97 0.41
CA TYR A 166 4.57 -13.10 -0.05
C TYR A 166 4.69 -13.24 -1.58
N ASP A 167 4.10 -14.27 -2.18
CA ASP A 167 4.28 -14.55 -3.62
C ASP A 167 3.70 -13.43 -4.51
N GLU A 168 2.54 -12.87 -4.16
CA GLU A 168 1.92 -11.78 -4.93
C GLU A 168 2.73 -10.48 -4.83
N ASN A 169 3.41 -10.24 -3.70
CA ASN A 169 4.32 -9.12 -3.53
C ASN A 169 5.58 -9.29 -4.38
N ILE A 170 6.17 -10.49 -4.41
CA ILE A 170 7.30 -10.79 -5.29
C ILE A 170 6.92 -10.52 -6.74
N ALA A 171 5.78 -11.05 -7.20
CA ALA A 171 5.32 -10.87 -8.58
C ALA A 171 5.11 -9.39 -8.94
N TYR A 172 4.49 -8.61 -8.05
CA TYR A 172 4.28 -7.17 -8.26
C TYR A 172 5.61 -6.41 -8.39
N ILE A 173 6.57 -6.69 -7.51
CA ILE A 173 7.88 -6.04 -7.52
C ILE A 173 8.70 -6.42 -8.75
N GLU A 174 8.65 -7.68 -9.18
CA GLU A 174 9.30 -8.13 -10.40
C GLU A 174 8.70 -7.46 -11.65
N ALA A 175 7.38 -7.29 -11.70
CA ALA A 175 6.71 -6.61 -12.79
C ALA A 175 7.07 -5.12 -12.86
N LEU A 176 7.10 -4.41 -11.72
CA LEU A 176 7.58 -3.03 -11.63
C LEU A 176 9.03 -2.89 -12.13
N LYS A 177 9.94 -3.76 -11.67
CA LYS A 177 11.35 -3.76 -12.11
C LYS A 177 11.47 -4.04 -13.61
N SER A 178 10.66 -4.96 -14.14
CA SER A 178 10.64 -5.28 -15.57
C SER A 178 10.16 -4.11 -16.43
N ALA A 179 9.32 -3.24 -15.87
CA ALA A 179 8.92 -1.97 -16.48
C ALA A 179 9.91 -0.81 -16.20
N ALA A 180 11.11 -1.10 -15.68
CA ALA A 180 12.16 -0.14 -15.32
C ALA A 180 11.75 0.90 -14.26
N VAL A 181 10.76 0.58 -13.42
CA VAL A 181 10.39 1.41 -12.26
C VAL A 181 11.50 1.32 -11.21
N PRO A 182 11.98 2.43 -10.64
CA PRO A 182 12.90 2.40 -9.50
C PRO A 182 12.22 1.76 -8.28
N VAL A 183 12.80 0.69 -7.75
CA VAL A 183 12.22 -0.05 -6.61
C VAL A 183 13.24 -0.22 -5.49
N GLU A 184 12.83 0.11 -4.27
CA GLU A 184 13.50 -0.29 -3.04
C GLU A 184 12.63 -1.32 -2.31
N PHE A 185 13.06 -2.58 -2.33
CA PHE A 185 12.28 -3.71 -1.82
C PHE A 185 13.10 -4.66 -0.96
N LYS A 186 12.49 -5.19 0.11
CA LYS A 186 13.13 -6.15 1.00
C LYS A 186 12.19 -7.28 1.41
N VAL A 187 12.71 -8.51 1.40
CA VAL A 187 12.07 -9.67 2.03
C VAL A 187 12.66 -9.86 3.42
N PHE A 188 11.80 -9.93 4.43
CA PHE A 188 12.17 -10.19 5.82
C PHE A 188 11.93 -11.67 6.15
N LYS A 189 13.02 -12.45 6.16
CA LYS A 189 12.95 -13.88 6.44
C LYS A 189 12.51 -14.18 7.86
N GLY A 190 11.59 -15.12 8.03
CA GLY A 190 10.99 -15.50 9.31
C GLY A 190 9.95 -14.50 9.83
N ALA A 191 9.53 -13.53 9.01
CA ALA A 191 8.56 -12.52 9.40
C ALA A 191 7.14 -12.89 8.96
N TYR A 192 6.17 -12.72 9.86
CA TYR A 192 4.74 -12.87 9.57
C TYR A 192 4.12 -11.52 9.18
N HIS A 193 2.88 -11.53 8.69
CA HIS A 193 2.19 -10.31 8.25
C HIS A 193 2.15 -9.23 9.33
N GLY A 194 2.54 -7.98 9.05
CA GLY A 194 2.49 -6.86 10.00
C GLY A 194 3.41 -6.97 11.22
N PHE A 195 4.45 -7.79 11.15
CA PHE A 195 5.41 -8.04 12.24
C PHE A 195 6.09 -6.79 12.79
N GLU A 196 6.27 -5.75 11.99
CA GLU A 196 6.92 -4.51 12.39
C GLU A 196 6.04 -3.67 13.32
N VAL A 197 4.72 -3.86 13.30
CA VAL A 197 3.75 -3.30 14.25
C VAL A 197 3.43 -4.27 15.37
N GLY A 198 3.28 -5.57 15.06
CA GLY A 198 2.95 -6.61 16.05
C GLY A 198 4.12 -7.01 16.95
N SER A 199 5.36 -6.78 16.50
CA SER A 199 6.59 -7.15 17.22
C SER A 199 7.71 -6.11 17.07
N PRO A 200 7.44 -4.81 17.37
CA PRO A 200 8.30 -3.69 17.03
C PRO A 200 9.61 -3.66 17.82
N LYS A 201 9.68 -4.38 18.95
CA LYS A 201 10.88 -4.44 19.81
C LYS A 201 11.89 -5.51 19.39
N THR A 202 11.49 -6.44 18.53
CA THR A 202 12.37 -7.48 17.99
C THR A 202 13.41 -6.89 17.04
N ALA A 203 14.52 -7.58 16.81
CA ALA A 203 15.53 -7.13 15.85
C ALA A 203 14.94 -6.92 14.45
N ILE A 204 14.15 -7.90 13.98
CA ILE A 204 13.52 -7.87 12.65
C ILE A 204 12.47 -6.75 12.54
N GLY A 205 11.64 -6.52 13.57
CA GLY A 205 10.67 -5.44 13.57
C GLY A 205 11.31 -4.04 13.58
N LYS A 206 12.41 -3.86 14.33
CA LYS A 206 13.21 -2.62 14.29
C LYS A 206 13.85 -2.40 12.92
N GLU A 207 14.36 -3.46 12.32
CA GLU A 207 15.00 -3.41 11.01
C GLU A 207 14.00 -3.04 9.91
N ALA A 208 12.78 -3.57 9.94
CA ALA A 208 11.72 -3.22 8.99
C ALA A 208 11.25 -1.78 9.13
N ASN A 209 11.02 -1.32 10.37
CA ASN A 209 10.69 0.08 10.62
C ASN A 209 11.82 1.03 10.17
N LYS A 210 13.08 0.66 10.42
CA LYS A 210 14.23 1.43 9.94
C LYS A 210 14.30 1.45 8.41
N PHE A 211 14.11 0.30 7.76
CA PHE A 211 14.12 0.19 6.30
C PHE A 211 13.10 1.12 5.65
N GLN A 212 11.82 1.08 6.07
CA GLN A 212 10.79 1.92 5.46
C GLN A 212 11.05 3.42 5.66
N LEU A 213 11.59 3.82 6.82
CA LEU A 213 11.88 5.23 7.12
C LEU A 213 13.11 5.74 6.37
N ASP A 214 14.18 4.94 6.30
CA ASP A 214 15.39 5.33 5.57
C ASP A 214 15.13 5.36 4.06
N ALA A 215 14.35 4.41 3.53
CA ALA A 215 13.93 4.41 2.14
C ALA A 215 13.03 5.62 1.82
N PHE A 216 12.07 5.94 2.69
CA PHE A 216 11.26 7.16 2.57
C PHE A 216 12.15 8.41 2.51
N GLU A 217 13.09 8.55 3.44
CA GLU A 217 13.99 9.69 3.52
C GLU A 217 14.81 9.85 2.23
N LYS A 218 15.39 8.75 1.74
CA LYS A 218 16.14 8.71 0.49
C LYS A 218 15.28 9.06 -0.72
N PHE A 219 14.08 8.51 -0.83
CA PHE A 219 13.18 8.78 -1.96
C PHE A 219 12.64 10.20 -1.92
N TYR A 220 12.33 10.71 -0.73
CA TYR A 220 11.96 12.11 -0.54
C TYR A 220 13.05 13.03 -1.11
N ASP A 221 14.30 12.86 -0.67
CA ASP A 221 15.42 13.72 -1.11
C ASP A 221 15.72 13.60 -2.62
N GLN A 222 15.35 12.48 -3.23
CA GLN A 222 15.61 12.21 -4.64
C GLN A 222 14.47 12.68 -5.57
N TYR A 223 13.21 12.53 -5.15
CA TYR A 223 12.05 12.69 -6.02
C TYR A 223 11.15 13.87 -5.65
N ILE A 224 11.32 14.46 -4.46
CA ILE A 224 10.66 15.70 -4.04
C ILE A 224 11.71 16.81 -4.11
N GLN A 225 11.49 17.81 -4.97
CA GLN A 225 12.39 18.95 -5.19
C GLN A 225 11.85 20.21 -4.56
#